data_AF-A0A949WRR7-F1
#
_entry.id   AF-A0A949WRR7-F1
#
_cell.length_a   1.000
_cell.length_b   1.000
_cell.length_c   1.000
_cell.angle_alpha   90.00
_cell.angle_beta   90.00
_cell.angle_gamma   90.00
#
_symmetry.space_group_name_H-M   'P 1'
#
loop_
_entity.id
_entity.type
_entity.pdbx_description
1 polymer ?
#
loop_
_entity_poly.entity_id
_entity_poly.type
_entity_poly.pdbx_seq_one_letter_code
_entity_poly.pdbx_strand_id
1 'polypeptide(L)'
;MNISLEMIIEKLRYHKLETYLTNQENENVESIKLITEDQTYFEPSILYITSASRFPLIENYDCPINLLCIKDVPISSKYKEISSLNLIVLKDNIDLFIIFNEVQDILMRFNKWSSKLMNSLISNKGLQQILNIGYELIENPIILFDTSFKILSHIRVNELDESLWKEALIKGYFPKEYISKIISFKCVEKVYKSRFPVLENLPSEKYEKMVSNIIIHNKIVAHLKVFQHNRPFSKSDFELVSFLCSVISSEMQKIKFFQSTKGVMYEYFIADLLDGKIKEEDLIEERIKYLDLNFKENLYVLSVAIDNFDNENSPISQIRDYLENILSGGRSIIYKDYIVIIITSNKTTVSEKDLRVLETFFHNNKLCAGLSRHFTKLTDIHKYFSQSLKSMELGSRIHKKISFFQYNDYAIYDMMNVYSSEALKDFYNPSFLTLIEYDKKHNTNYVQTLYIYISNDKNKVASADLLHIHRNTLNYRIAKINEIMQVDLNNRDLLFHINLSFKILEFVNKR
;
A
#
# COMPACT_ATOMS: atom_id res chain seq x y z
N MET A 1 19.18 11.97 -15.36
CA MET A 1 18.28 13.13 -15.34
C MET A 1 18.61 13.94 -16.58
N ASN A 2 17.60 14.48 -17.25
CA ASN A 2 17.83 15.41 -18.34
C ASN A 2 18.05 16.82 -17.76
N ILE A 3 19.12 17.50 -18.14
CA ILE A 3 19.43 18.86 -17.67
C ILE A 3 19.05 19.83 -18.78
N SER A 4 18.02 20.66 -18.58
CA SER A 4 17.61 21.64 -19.59
C SER A 4 18.51 22.88 -19.61
N LEU A 5 18.48 23.61 -20.72
CA LEU A 5 19.12 24.93 -20.80
C LEU A 5 18.58 25.90 -19.75
N GLU A 6 17.27 25.86 -19.48
CA GLU A 6 16.62 26.67 -18.46
C GLU A 6 17.25 26.45 -17.08
N MET A 7 17.57 25.20 -16.73
CA MET A 7 18.25 24.88 -15.46
C MET A 7 19.63 25.52 -15.39
N ILE A 8 20.39 25.52 -16.49
CA ILE A 8 21.73 26.13 -16.56
C ILE A 8 21.61 27.66 -16.48
N ILE A 9 20.75 28.26 -17.31
CA ILE A 9 20.50 29.71 -17.35
C ILE A 9 20.10 30.20 -15.96
N GLU A 10 19.27 29.46 -15.25
CA GLU A 10 18.85 29.83 -13.91
C GLU A 10 20.01 29.88 -12.90
N LYS A 11 20.94 28.92 -12.96
CA LYS A 11 22.12 28.91 -12.10
C LYS A 11 23.14 29.98 -12.48
N LEU A 12 23.11 30.46 -13.71
CA LEU A 12 23.94 31.58 -14.19
C LEU A 12 23.32 32.97 -13.94
N ARG A 13 22.14 33.08 -13.32
CA ARG A 13 21.43 34.38 -13.13
C ARG A 13 22.19 35.42 -12.30
N TYR A 14 23.26 35.05 -11.62
CA TYR A 14 24.16 36.00 -10.96
C TYR A 14 24.92 36.88 -11.97
N HIS A 15 25.03 36.44 -13.23
CA HIS A 15 25.55 37.21 -14.34
C HIS A 15 24.46 37.98 -15.07
N LYS A 16 24.85 39.09 -15.70
CA LYS A 16 23.96 39.82 -16.61
C LYS A 16 23.85 39.07 -17.93
N LEU A 17 22.75 38.36 -18.12
CA LEU A 17 22.51 37.54 -19.31
C LEU A 17 21.33 38.02 -20.16
N GLU A 18 21.44 37.81 -21.47
CA GLU A 18 20.34 37.89 -22.46
C GLU A 18 20.16 36.51 -23.08
N THR A 19 18.92 36.04 -23.21
CA THR A 19 18.61 34.73 -23.77
C THR A 19 17.74 34.87 -25.01
N TYR A 20 18.12 34.19 -26.07
CA TYR A 20 17.36 34.03 -27.31
C TYR A 20 17.18 32.53 -27.51
N LEU A 21 16.09 31.98 -26.98
CA LEU A 21 15.79 30.55 -27.05
C LEU A 21 14.73 30.32 -28.11
N THR A 22 14.89 29.23 -28.85
CA THR A 22 13.92 28.74 -29.80
C THR A 22 12.87 27.92 -29.04
N ASN A 23 11.61 27.94 -29.49
CA ASN A 23 10.50 27.25 -28.81
C ASN A 23 10.52 25.71 -29.03
N GLN A 24 11.65 25.14 -29.44
CA GLN A 24 11.82 23.70 -29.62
C GLN A 24 12.07 23.07 -28.24
N GLU A 25 11.19 22.14 -27.85
CA GLU A 25 11.09 21.62 -26.48
C GLU A 25 12.43 21.13 -25.91
N ASN A 26 12.86 21.75 -24.81
CA ASN A 26 13.83 21.27 -23.83
C ASN A 26 15.00 20.44 -24.40
N GLU A 27 15.92 21.12 -25.08
CA GLU A 27 17.19 20.50 -25.48
C GLU A 27 18.02 20.19 -24.24
N ASN A 28 18.18 18.90 -23.99
CA ASN A 28 18.90 18.40 -22.84
C ASN A 28 20.40 18.59 -23.06
N VAL A 29 21.06 19.28 -22.15
CA VAL A 29 22.50 19.47 -22.17
C VAL A 29 23.16 18.31 -21.42
N GLU A 30 23.84 17.44 -22.16
CA GLU A 30 24.59 16.31 -21.64
C GLU A 30 26.06 16.66 -21.39
N SER A 31 26.62 17.60 -22.16
CA SER A 31 28.01 18.02 -22.07
C SER A 31 28.20 19.48 -22.48
N ILE A 32 29.37 20.04 -22.20
CA ILE A 32 29.82 21.33 -22.74
C ILE A 32 31.09 21.18 -23.56
N LYS A 33 31.32 22.11 -24.50
CA LYS A 33 32.56 22.20 -25.29
C LYS A 33 32.93 23.66 -25.53
N LEU A 34 34.22 23.96 -25.63
CA LEU A 34 34.69 25.24 -26.19
C LEU A 34 34.65 25.17 -27.71
N ILE A 35 34.26 26.25 -28.37
CA ILE A 35 34.26 26.32 -29.84
C ILE A 35 35.70 26.41 -30.37
N THR A 36 35.99 25.64 -31.41
CA THR A 36 37.23 25.73 -32.19
C THR A 36 37.02 26.55 -33.46
N GLU A 37 38.09 27.12 -34.03
CA GLU A 37 38.02 27.98 -35.23
C GLU A 37 37.41 27.25 -36.44
N ASP A 38 37.64 25.95 -36.59
CA ASP A 38 37.10 25.12 -37.69
C ASP A 38 35.81 24.36 -37.33
N GLN A 39 35.08 24.77 -36.28
CA GLN A 39 33.88 24.06 -35.84
C GLN A 39 32.76 24.20 -36.88
N THR A 40 32.48 23.09 -37.59
CA THR A 40 31.47 23.03 -38.66
C THR A 40 30.32 22.08 -38.38
N TYR A 41 30.37 21.33 -37.26
CA TYR A 41 29.34 20.39 -36.80
C TYR A 41 28.86 20.73 -35.39
N PHE A 42 27.56 20.74 -35.12
CA PHE A 42 27.02 21.00 -33.78
C PHE A 42 26.05 19.89 -33.34
N GLU A 43 26.31 19.31 -32.17
CA GLU A 43 25.43 18.35 -31.51
C GLU A 43 24.40 19.07 -30.62
N PRO A 44 23.09 18.80 -30.75
CA PRO A 44 22.06 19.45 -29.94
C PRO A 44 22.22 19.22 -28.43
N SER A 45 22.78 18.09 -27.99
CA SER A 45 22.96 17.80 -26.56
C SER A 45 24.17 18.49 -25.92
N ILE A 46 24.91 19.32 -26.67
CA ILE A 46 26.12 19.99 -26.19
C ILE A 46 25.89 21.50 -26.12
N LEU A 47 26.20 22.10 -24.97
CA LEU A 47 26.28 23.55 -24.83
C LEU A 47 27.68 24.03 -25.21
N TYR A 48 27.78 24.72 -26.35
CA TYR A 48 29.03 25.27 -26.85
C TYR A 48 29.30 26.63 -26.22
N ILE A 49 30.52 26.85 -25.72
CA ILE A 49 30.92 28.07 -25.02
C ILE A 49 31.97 28.81 -25.85
N THR A 50 31.76 30.10 -26.10
CA THR A 50 32.67 30.94 -26.90
C THR A 50 32.65 32.41 -26.47
N SER A 51 33.56 33.19 -27.03
CA SER A 51 33.53 34.66 -27.00
C SER A 51 32.92 35.18 -28.30
N ALA A 52 32.30 36.37 -28.26
CA ALA A 52 31.69 36.96 -29.46
C ALA A 52 32.69 37.23 -30.58
N SER A 53 33.97 37.46 -30.25
CA SER A 53 35.05 37.59 -31.23
C SER A 53 35.37 36.28 -32.00
N ARG A 54 34.99 35.14 -31.43
CA ARG A 54 35.19 33.79 -31.97
C ARG A 54 33.87 33.11 -32.32
N PHE A 55 32.87 33.91 -32.69
CA PHE A 55 31.58 33.38 -33.07
C PHE A 55 31.73 32.55 -34.35
N PRO A 56 31.26 31.29 -34.38
CA PRO A 56 31.36 30.48 -35.59
C PRO A 56 30.44 31.03 -36.70
N LEU A 57 30.78 30.72 -37.95
CA LEU A 57 29.85 30.91 -39.05
C LEU A 57 28.74 29.85 -38.95
N ILE A 58 27.52 30.29 -38.65
CA ILE A 58 26.34 29.44 -38.55
C ILE A 58 25.41 29.83 -39.69
N GLU A 59 25.32 29.00 -40.72
CA GLU A 59 24.41 29.18 -41.84
C GLU A 59 23.56 27.90 -42.00
N ASN A 60 22.23 28.06 -42.06
CA ASN A 60 21.23 27.01 -42.34
C ASN A 60 21.53 25.63 -41.72
N TYR A 61 21.31 25.53 -40.42
CA TYR A 61 21.44 24.29 -39.66
C TYR A 61 20.09 23.61 -39.46
N ASP A 62 19.99 22.34 -39.85
CA ASP A 62 18.77 21.51 -39.71
C ASP A 62 18.50 21.08 -38.27
N CYS A 63 19.50 21.12 -37.40
CA CYS A 63 19.41 20.75 -36.00
C CYS A 63 19.66 21.95 -35.08
N PRO A 64 19.06 21.95 -33.89
CA PRO A 64 19.31 23.03 -32.94
C PRO A 64 20.74 23.09 -32.43
N ILE A 65 21.18 24.31 -32.13
CA ILE A 65 22.52 24.61 -31.62
C ILE A 65 22.37 25.35 -30.29
N ASN A 66 23.06 24.88 -29.26
CA ASN A 66 23.11 25.51 -27.96
C ASN A 66 24.42 26.25 -27.77
N LEU A 67 24.36 27.58 -27.64
CA LEU A 67 25.53 28.43 -27.59
C LEU A 67 25.46 29.43 -26.43
N LEU A 68 26.48 29.41 -25.58
CA LEU A 68 26.73 30.41 -24.56
C LEU A 68 27.91 31.28 -24.99
N CYS A 69 27.64 32.58 -25.13
CA CYS A 69 28.57 33.56 -25.67
C CYS A 69 28.91 34.62 -24.62
N ILE A 70 30.20 34.93 -24.47
CA ILE A 70 30.67 36.09 -23.70
C ILE A 70 30.78 37.28 -24.65
N LYS A 71 30.15 38.40 -24.30
CA LYS A 71 30.09 39.60 -25.14
C LYS A 71 31.35 40.46 -24.97
N ASP A 72 32.45 40.06 -25.61
CA ASP A 72 33.67 40.86 -25.76
C ASP A 72 33.59 41.86 -26.92
N VAL A 73 32.83 41.54 -27.98
CA VAL A 73 32.50 42.43 -29.10
C VAL A 73 30.98 42.47 -29.35
N PRO A 74 30.45 43.48 -30.09
CA PRO A 74 29.04 43.50 -30.48
C PRO A 74 28.66 42.28 -31.34
N ILE A 75 27.66 41.52 -30.89
CA ILE A 75 27.10 40.39 -31.64
C ILE A 75 26.15 40.91 -32.72
N SER A 76 26.33 40.44 -33.96
CA SER A 76 25.45 40.75 -35.08
C SER A 76 23.99 40.36 -34.80
N SER A 77 23.03 41.20 -35.17
CA SER A 77 21.60 40.93 -34.99
C SER A 77 21.15 39.67 -35.75
N LYS A 78 21.84 39.30 -36.83
CA LYS A 78 21.55 38.08 -37.62
C LYS A 78 21.50 36.82 -36.78
N TYR A 79 22.41 36.66 -35.81
CA TYR A 79 22.44 35.46 -34.95
C TYR A 79 21.24 35.38 -34.00
N LYS A 80 20.61 36.51 -33.68
CA LYS A 80 19.41 36.56 -32.82
C LYS A 80 18.14 36.09 -33.56
N GLU A 81 18.21 36.03 -34.88
CA GLU A 81 17.09 35.68 -35.76
C GLU A 81 17.19 34.24 -36.31
N ILE A 82 18.28 33.51 -36.00
CA ILE A 82 18.47 32.12 -36.45
C ILE A 82 17.52 31.21 -35.66
N SER A 83 16.56 30.59 -36.36
CA SER A 83 15.51 29.77 -35.75
C SER A 83 16.00 28.45 -35.15
N SER A 84 17.23 28.02 -35.47
CA SER A 84 17.86 26.82 -34.92
C SER A 84 18.95 27.13 -33.88
N LEU A 85 19.12 28.38 -33.46
CA LEU A 85 20.15 28.77 -32.48
C LEU A 85 19.53 29.19 -31.16
N ASN A 86 19.81 28.44 -30.10
CA ASN A 86 19.60 28.85 -28.72
C ASN A 86 20.84 29.60 -28.25
N LEU A 87 20.72 30.92 -28.07
CA LEU A 87 21.82 31.81 -27.75
C LEU A 87 21.67 32.41 -26.34
N ILE A 88 22.63 32.13 -25.47
CA ILE A 88 22.78 32.74 -24.14
C ILE A 88 23.95 33.72 -24.21
N VAL A 89 23.71 35.02 -24.03
CA VAL A 89 24.74 36.06 -24.09
C VAL A 89 25.03 36.60 -22.69
N LEU A 90 26.25 36.39 -22.21
CA LEU A 90 26.77 37.02 -20.99
C LEU A 90 27.33 38.41 -21.34
N LYS A 91 26.82 39.45 -20.68
CA LYS A 91 27.21 40.85 -20.90
C LYS A 91 28.42 41.29 -20.08
N ASP A 92 28.80 40.48 -19.10
CA ASP A 92 29.91 40.78 -18.20
C ASP A 92 31.24 40.43 -18.90
N ASN A 93 32.27 41.24 -18.67
CA ASN A 93 33.61 40.95 -19.17
C ASN A 93 34.26 39.87 -18.28
N ILE A 94 33.91 38.62 -18.54
CA ILE A 94 34.34 37.45 -17.76
C ILE A 94 35.27 36.60 -18.62
N ASP A 95 36.27 36.00 -17.98
CA ASP A 95 37.15 35.05 -18.64
C ASP A 95 36.39 33.77 -19.09
N LEU A 96 36.68 33.32 -20.31
CA LEU A 96 36.04 32.18 -20.95
C LEU A 96 36.17 30.89 -20.14
N PHE A 97 37.34 30.65 -19.52
CA PHE A 97 37.60 29.44 -18.76
C PHE A 97 36.87 29.45 -17.42
N ILE A 98 36.65 30.63 -16.82
CA ILE A 98 35.85 30.76 -15.60
C ILE A 98 34.41 30.31 -15.87
N ILE A 99 33.77 30.87 -16.91
CA ILE A 99 32.40 30.49 -17.28
C ILE A 99 32.31 29.02 -17.69
N PHE A 100 33.30 28.51 -18.44
CA PHE A 100 33.34 27.10 -18.78
C PHE A 100 33.33 26.20 -17.53
N ASN A 101 34.18 26.49 -16.55
CA ASN A 101 34.25 25.73 -15.31
C ASN A 101 32.97 25.87 -14.48
N GLU A 102 32.36 27.05 -14.40
CA GLU A 102 31.10 27.25 -13.69
C GLU A 102 29.96 26.42 -14.30
N VAL A 103 29.83 26.40 -15.63
CA VAL A 103 28.84 25.57 -16.32
C VAL A 103 29.15 24.08 -16.14
N GLN A 104 30.43 23.69 -16.18
CA GLN A 104 30.85 22.31 -15.91
C GLN A 104 30.46 21.88 -14.49
N ASP A 105 30.67 22.74 -13.49
CA ASP A 105 30.31 22.48 -12.10
C ASP A 105 28.79 22.36 -11.91
N ILE A 106 28.00 23.16 -12.63
CA ILE A 106 26.54 23.03 -12.68
C ILE A 106 26.14 21.65 -13.20
N LEU A 107 26.65 21.23 -14.37
CA LEU A 107 26.37 19.90 -14.93
C LEU A 107 26.82 18.78 -13.99
N MET A 108 28.02 18.89 -13.42
CA MET A 108 28.57 17.90 -12.49
C MET A 108 27.71 17.77 -11.23
N ARG A 109 27.20 18.90 -10.69
CA ARG A 109 26.29 18.89 -9.52
C ARG A 109 25.01 18.11 -9.81
N PHE A 110 24.37 18.35 -10.96
CA PHE A 110 23.16 17.63 -11.37
C PHE A 110 23.42 16.14 -11.65
N ASN A 111 24.50 15.82 -12.36
CA ASN A 111 24.88 14.44 -12.67
C ASN A 111 25.23 13.63 -11.41
N LYS A 112 25.94 14.24 -10.46
CA LYS A 112 26.23 13.63 -9.16
C LYS A 112 24.96 13.34 -8.38
N TRP A 113 23.99 14.26 -8.40
CA TRP A 113 22.69 14.06 -7.76
C TRP A 113 21.89 12.91 -8.41
N SER A 114 21.81 12.87 -9.75
CA SER A 114 21.18 11.76 -10.48
C SER A 114 21.84 10.42 -10.17
N SER A 115 23.17 10.38 -10.08
CA SER A 115 23.94 9.18 -9.74
C SER A 115 23.67 8.71 -8.30
N LYS A 116 23.58 9.63 -7.34
CA LYS A 116 23.20 9.31 -5.95
C LYS A 116 21.80 8.68 -5.89
N LEU A 117 20.83 9.23 -6.61
CA LEU A 117 19.46 8.69 -6.67
C LEU A 117 19.45 7.28 -7.28
N MET A 118 20.15 7.07 -8.39
CA MET A 118 20.26 5.76 -9.03
C MET A 118 20.91 4.72 -8.11
N ASN A 119 22.00 5.07 -7.43
CA ASN A 119 22.65 4.19 -6.46
C ASN A 119 21.73 3.85 -5.27
N SER A 120 20.90 4.80 -4.83
CA SER A 120 19.89 4.59 -3.79
C SER A 120 18.83 3.57 -4.22
N LEU A 121 18.36 3.65 -5.47
CA LEU A 121 17.44 2.67 -6.04
C LEU A 121 18.07 1.29 -6.12
N ILE A 122 19.29 1.17 -6.66
CA ILE A 122 19.96 -0.13 -6.83
C ILE A 122 20.22 -0.79 -5.46
N SER A 123 20.62 0.00 -4.47
CA SER A 123 20.93 -0.48 -3.13
C SER A 123 19.70 -0.65 -2.22
N ASN A 124 18.50 -0.40 -2.74
CA ASN A 124 17.22 -0.52 -2.02
C ASN A 124 17.17 0.23 -0.68
N LYS A 125 17.69 1.47 -0.64
CA LYS A 125 17.78 2.27 0.59
C LYS A 125 16.44 2.86 1.06
N GLY A 126 15.36 2.71 0.28
CA GLY A 126 14.02 3.17 0.64
C GLY A 126 13.73 4.64 0.36
N LEU A 127 12.47 5.02 0.58
CA LEU A 127 11.92 6.35 0.27
C LEU A 127 12.57 7.49 1.05
N GLN A 128 12.93 7.28 2.32
CA GLN A 128 13.55 8.31 3.14
C GLN A 128 14.90 8.75 2.59
N GLN A 129 15.73 7.80 2.12
CA GLN A 129 17.02 8.15 1.54
C GLN A 129 16.86 8.90 0.22
N ILE A 130 15.85 8.53 -0.59
CA ILE A 130 15.53 9.23 -1.84
C ILE A 130 15.12 10.69 -1.56
N LEU A 131 14.29 10.94 -0.54
CA LEU A 131 13.95 12.30 -0.12
C LEU A 131 15.15 13.07 0.44
N ASN A 132 16.02 12.42 1.22
CA ASN A 132 17.24 13.05 1.74
C ASN A 132 18.13 13.55 0.59
N ILE A 133 18.32 12.72 -0.44
CA ILE A 133 19.07 13.12 -1.65
C ILE A 133 18.29 14.20 -2.40
N GLY A 134 16.98 14.04 -2.57
CA GLY A 134 16.11 15.01 -3.25
C GLY A 134 16.24 16.43 -2.69
N TYR A 135 16.28 16.54 -1.37
CA TYR A 135 16.46 17.79 -0.63
C TYR A 135 17.79 18.50 -0.95
N GLU A 136 18.86 17.80 -1.35
CA GLU A 136 20.17 18.42 -1.66
C GLU A 136 20.13 19.43 -2.82
N LEU A 137 19.17 19.31 -3.75
CA LEU A 137 18.98 20.26 -4.86
C LEU A 137 17.71 21.10 -4.73
N ILE A 138 16.62 20.49 -4.24
CA ILE A 138 15.35 21.19 -4.05
C ILE A 138 15.48 22.21 -2.91
N GLU A 139 16.29 21.90 -1.89
CA GLU A 139 16.64 22.76 -0.75
C GLU A 139 15.44 23.28 0.06
N ASN A 140 14.24 22.77 -0.20
CA ASN A 140 12.98 23.12 0.47
C ASN A 140 12.38 21.86 1.13
N PRO A 141 11.69 21.98 2.28
CA PRO A 141 11.07 20.84 2.97
C PRO A 141 10.15 20.04 2.05
N ILE A 142 10.19 18.71 2.18
CA ILE A 142 9.44 17.78 1.31
C ILE A 142 8.67 16.79 2.16
N ILE A 143 7.42 16.54 1.79
CA ILE A 143 6.58 15.49 2.36
C ILE A 143 6.07 14.58 1.25
N LEU A 144 6.18 13.28 1.47
CA LEU A 144 5.65 12.23 0.60
C LEU A 144 4.48 11.57 1.32
N PHE A 145 3.31 11.55 0.68
CA PHE A 145 2.10 10.99 1.27
C PHE A 145 1.28 10.21 0.25
N ASP A 146 0.52 9.21 0.69
CA ASP A 146 -0.34 8.42 -0.20
C ASP A 146 -1.66 9.12 -0.51
N THR A 147 -2.48 8.50 -1.34
CA THR A 147 -3.81 9.02 -1.70
C THR A 147 -4.82 9.07 -0.56
N SER A 148 -4.53 8.49 0.60
CA SER A 148 -5.33 8.58 1.83
C SER A 148 -4.81 9.67 2.80
N PHE A 149 -3.85 10.49 2.36
CA PHE A 149 -3.13 11.47 3.16
C PHE A 149 -2.31 10.89 4.31
N LYS A 150 -1.89 9.63 4.19
CA LYS A 150 -0.90 9.06 5.08
C LYS A 150 0.48 9.55 4.70
N ILE A 151 1.26 9.99 5.68
CA ILE A 151 2.65 10.37 5.49
C ILE A 151 3.47 9.09 5.35
N LEU A 152 4.12 8.93 4.20
CA LEU A 152 5.02 7.80 3.91
C LEU A 152 6.46 8.12 4.30
N SER A 153 6.88 9.37 4.10
CA SER A 153 8.24 9.85 4.35
C SER A 153 8.27 11.37 4.32
N HIS A 154 9.25 12.00 4.98
CA HIS A 154 9.38 13.46 4.98
C HIS A 154 10.82 13.92 5.25
N ILE A 155 11.13 15.18 4.92
CA ILE A 155 12.42 15.81 5.20
C ILE A 155 12.21 17.28 5.56
N ARG A 156 12.75 17.71 6.71
CA ARG A 156 12.72 19.10 7.23
C ARG A 156 11.31 19.70 7.44
N VAL A 157 10.25 18.89 7.39
CA VAL A 157 8.86 19.34 7.65
C VAL A 157 8.63 19.72 9.12
N ASN A 158 9.38 19.11 10.04
CA ASN A 158 9.38 19.44 11.47
C ASN A 158 9.90 20.86 11.78
N GLU A 159 10.62 21.48 10.83
CA GLU A 159 11.14 22.84 10.93
C GLU A 159 10.12 23.90 10.49
N LEU A 160 8.98 23.48 9.93
CA LEU A 160 7.89 24.39 9.61
C LEU A 160 7.24 24.91 10.91
N ASP A 161 7.06 26.22 11.01
CA ASP A 161 6.43 26.87 12.16
C ASP A 161 4.89 26.79 12.11
N GLU A 162 4.32 25.62 11.83
CA GLU A 162 2.87 25.41 11.89
C GLU A 162 2.57 24.20 12.78
N SER A 163 1.75 24.41 13.81
CA SER A 163 1.30 23.36 14.72
C SER A 163 0.66 22.18 13.98
N LEU A 164 -0.02 22.48 12.87
CA LEU A 164 -0.70 21.51 12.02
C LEU A 164 0.25 20.44 11.45
N TRP A 165 1.44 20.81 10.97
CA TRP A 165 2.40 19.83 10.42
C TRP A 165 3.07 19.01 11.52
N LYS A 166 3.29 19.59 12.71
CA LYS A 166 3.80 18.83 13.86
C LYS A 166 2.81 17.76 14.30
N GLU A 167 1.53 18.10 14.39
CA GLU A 167 0.47 17.13 14.65
C GLU A 167 0.40 16.04 13.56
N ALA A 168 0.48 16.46 12.29
CA ALA A 168 0.45 15.53 11.16
C ALA A 168 1.56 14.48 11.25
N LEU A 169 2.78 14.90 11.59
CA LEU A 169 3.94 14.02 11.75
C LEU A 169 3.79 13.05 12.92
N ILE A 170 3.16 13.47 14.03
CA ILE A 170 2.90 12.60 15.19
C ILE A 170 1.84 11.55 14.84
N LYS A 171 0.74 11.97 14.22
CA LYS A 171 -0.38 11.09 13.85
C LYS A 171 -0.10 10.23 12.60
N GLY A 172 0.91 10.61 11.81
CA GLY A 172 1.23 9.96 10.53
C GLY A 172 0.26 10.27 9.39
N TYR A 173 -0.65 11.23 9.57
CA TYR A 173 -1.74 11.56 8.66
C TYR A 173 -2.02 13.06 8.65
N PHE A 174 -2.50 13.60 7.52
CA PHE A 174 -2.83 15.02 7.46
C PHE A 174 -4.06 15.37 8.33
N PRO A 175 -4.05 16.48 9.07
CA PRO A 175 -5.18 16.91 9.89
C PRO A 175 -6.45 17.22 9.09
N LYS A 176 -7.60 17.00 9.72
CA LYS A 176 -8.94 17.18 9.13
C LYS A 176 -9.16 18.57 8.57
N GLU A 177 -8.76 19.58 9.32
CA GLU A 177 -8.97 20.99 9.00
C GLU A 177 -8.25 21.32 7.68
N TYR A 178 -7.05 20.77 7.51
CA TYR A 178 -6.27 20.93 6.28
C TYR A 178 -6.90 20.20 5.10
N ILE A 179 -7.30 18.94 5.28
CA ILE A 179 -7.97 18.16 4.23
C ILE A 179 -9.26 18.85 3.76
N SER A 180 -10.04 19.36 4.72
CA SER A 180 -11.28 20.08 4.43
C SER A 180 -11.03 21.36 3.61
N LYS A 181 -9.94 22.09 3.90
CA LYS A 181 -9.51 23.25 3.11
C LYS A 181 -9.11 22.86 1.68
N ILE A 182 -8.21 21.91 1.48
CA ILE A 182 -7.76 21.53 0.12
C ILE A 182 -8.88 20.99 -0.76
N ILE A 183 -9.91 20.37 -0.16
CA ILE A 183 -11.12 19.94 -0.86
C ILE A 183 -11.98 21.15 -1.24
N SER A 184 -12.27 22.05 -0.30
CA SER A 184 -13.13 23.22 -0.56
C SER A 184 -12.55 24.16 -1.61
N PHE A 185 -11.23 24.28 -1.68
CA PHE A 185 -10.51 25.07 -2.69
C PHE A 185 -10.20 24.29 -3.98
N LYS A 186 -10.72 23.06 -4.15
CA LYS A 186 -10.50 22.19 -5.33
C LYS A 186 -9.03 21.93 -5.66
N CYS A 187 -8.14 22.03 -4.68
CA CYS A 187 -6.72 21.77 -4.86
C CYS A 187 -6.47 20.31 -5.26
N VAL A 188 -7.21 19.37 -4.63
CA VAL A 188 -7.12 17.94 -4.94
C VAL A 188 -7.45 17.67 -6.41
N GLU A 189 -8.56 18.23 -6.92
CA GLU A 189 -8.95 18.06 -8.33
C GLU A 189 -7.90 18.61 -9.29
N LYS A 190 -7.32 19.79 -8.98
CA LYS A 190 -6.28 20.42 -9.79
C LYS A 190 -5.03 19.53 -9.88
N VAL A 191 -4.60 18.99 -8.73
CA VAL A 191 -3.45 18.09 -8.66
C VAL A 191 -3.74 16.82 -9.46
N TYR A 192 -4.89 16.16 -9.25
CA TYR A 192 -5.21 14.88 -9.88
C TYR A 192 -5.35 14.96 -11.41
N LYS A 193 -5.71 16.14 -11.95
CA LYS A 193 -5.78 16.38 -13.40
C LYS A 193 -4.42 16.69 -14.05
N SER A 194 -3.38 16.95 -13.27
CA SER A 194 -2.07 17.35 -13.77
C SER A 194 -1.10 16.16 -13.86
N ARG A 195 -0.31 16.14 -14.93
CA ARG A 195 0.88 15.25 -15.05
C ARG A 195 2.18 15.90 -14.58
N PHE A 196 2.14 17.21 -14.34
CA PHE A 196 3.28 18.02 -13.90
C PHE A 196 3.04 18.60 -12.51
N PRO A 197 4.09 19.02 -11.78
CA PRO A 197 3.93 19.69 -10.50
C PRO A 197 3.08 20.95 -10.65
N VAL A 198 2.18 21.18 -9.69
CA VAL A 198 1.32 22.36 -9.65
C VAL A 198 1.46 23.08 -8.33
N LEU A 199 1.28 24.40 -8.36
CA LEU A 199 1.20 25.21 -7.15
C LEU A 199 -0.20 25.05 -6.52
N GLU A 200 -0.19 24.73 -5.23
CA GLU A 200 -1.36 24.64 -4.35
C GLU A 200 -1.61 26.03 -3.73
N ASN A 201 -2.59 26.73 -4.29
CA ASN A 201 -2.94 28.08 -3.87
C ASN A 201 -4.08 28.03 -2.86
N LEU A 202 -3.74 28.02 -1.58
CA LEU A 202 -4.68 28.13 -0.47
C LEU A 202 -4.57 29.53 0.16
N PRO A 203 -5.69 30.23 0.41
CA PRO A 203 -5.65 31.51 1.09
C PRO A 203 -5.20 31.36 2.55
N SER A 204 -4.49 32.37 3.04
CA SER A 204 -4.06 32.50 4.45
C SER A 204 -3.10 31.41 4.94
N GLU A 205 -2.39 30.74 4.03
CA GLU A 205 -1.30 29.82 4.37
C GLU A 205 0.06 30.54 4.35
N LYS A 206 0.95 30.22 5.30
CA LYS A 206 2.25 30.89 5.43
C LYS A 206 3.21 30.55 4.30
N TYR A 207 3.16 29.31 3.82
CA TYR A 207 4.05 28.78 2.79
C TYR A 207 3.27 28.43 1.54
N GLU A 208 3.80 28.87 0.41
CA GLU A 208 3.42 28.37 -0.92
C GLU A 208 3.89 26.92 -1.06
N LYS A 209 3.09 26.09 -1.75
CA LYS A 209 3.31 24.64 -1.80
C LYS A 209 3.26 24.18 -3.25
N MET A 210 4.23 23.37 -3.65
CA MET A 210 4.23 22.67 -4.93
C MET A 210 3.82 21.21 -4.68
N VAL A 211 2.89 20.68 -5.45
CA VAL A 211 2.39 19.30 -5.31
C VAL A 211 2.46 18.60 -6.66
N SER A 212 2.97 17.37 -6.65
CA SER A 212 3.08 16.53 -7.85
C SER A 212 2.59 15.12 -7.58
N ASN A 213 1.90 14.53 -8.56
CA ASN A 213 1.45 13.14 -8.49
C ASN A 213 2.62 12.18 -8.67
N ILE A 214 2.58 11.06 -7.94
CA ILE A 214 3.38 9.88 -8.20
C ILE A 214 2.48 8.86 -8.87
N ILE A 215 2.84 8.50 -10.10
CA ILE A 215 2.03 7.67 -10.98
C ILE A 215 2.74 6.35 -11.23
N ILE A 216 2.03 5.24 -11.03
CA ILE A 216 2.47 3.86 -11.33
C ILE A 216 1.42 3.25 -12.24
N HIS A 217 1.80 2.73 -13.42
CA HIS A 217 0.88 2.12 -14.38
C HIS A 217 -0.39 2.97 -14.66
N ASN A 218 -0.20 4.28 -14.85
CA ASN A 218 -1.27 5.27 -15.07
C ASN A 218 -2.25 5.47 -13.89
N LYS A 219 -1.90 5.01 -12.68
CA LYS A 219 -2.66 5.21 -11.44
C LYS A 219 -1.88 6.12 -10.50
N ILE A 220 -2.55 7.11 -9.93
CA ILE A 220 -1.97 7.96 -8.88
C ILE A 220 -1.91 7.14 -7.59
N VAL A 221 -0.72 6.97 -7.04
CA VAL A 221 -0.50 6.16 -5.83
C VAL A 221 -0.07 6.99 -4.61
N ALA A 222 0.55 8.14 -4.87
CA ALA A 222 1.04 9.04 -3.85
C ALA A 222 1.23 10.45 -4.43
N HIS A 223 1.61 11.37 -3.56
CA HIS A 223 1.84 12.77 -3.85
C HIS A 223 3.14 13.21 -3.18
N LEU A 224 3.94 13.95 -3.93
CA LEU A 224 5.09 14.67 -3.39
C LEU A 224 4.70 16.14 -3.21
N LYS A 225 4.88 16.67 -2.00
CA LYS A 225 4.61 18.08 -1.68
C LYS A 225 5.87 18.75 -1.16
N VAL A 226 6.19 19.90 -1.75
CA VAL A 226 7.36 20.72 -1.41
C VAL A 226 6.86 22.06 -0.86
N PHE A 227 7.47 22.54 0.22
CA PHE A 227 7.11 23.80 0.88
C PHE A 227 8.13 24.89 0.52
N GLN A 228 7.67 26.03 0.02
CA GLN A 228 8.51 27.20 -0.23
C GLN A 228 8.91 27.86 1.10
N HIS A 229 9.95 27.32 1.75
CA HIS A 229 10.39 27.72 3.09
C HIS A 229 11.77 28.35 3.08
N ASN A 230 12.76 27.65 2.52
CA ASN A 230 14.16 28.06 2.55
C ASN A 230 14.50 29.02 1.40
N ARG A 231 13.91 28.79 0.23
CA ARG A 231 14.08 29.63 -0.95
C ARG A 231 12.83 29.62 -1.83
N PRO A 232 12.59 30.68 -2.64
CA PRO A 232 11.48 30.70 -3.59
C PRO A 232 11.60 29.57 -4.64
N PHE A 233 10.46 29.13 -5.14
CA PHE A 233 10.38 28.23 -6.27
C PHE A 233 10.84 28.94 -7.54
N SER A 234 11.53 28.17 -8.34
CA SER A 234 12.06 28.53 -9.63
C SER A 234 11.44 27.66 -10.72
N LYS A 235 11.76 27.92 -11.99
CA LYS A 235 11.28 27.04 -13.08
C LYS A 235 11.98 25.68 -13.02
N SER A 236 13.28 25.67 -12.70
CA SER A 236 14.06 24.42 -12.56
C SER A 236 13.50 23.47 -11.50
N ASP A 237 12.87 24.00 -10.45
CA ASP A 237 12.27 23.18 -9.39
C ASP A 237 11.17 22.25 -9.89
N PHE A 238 10.38 22.68 -10.88
CA PHE A 238 9.32 21.83 -11.46
C PHE A 238 9.93 20.62 -12.18
N GLU A 239 11.05 20.80 -12.87
CA GLU A 239 11.78 19.70 -13.53
C GLU A 239 12.43 18.77 -12.50
N LEU A 240 13.07 19.32 -11.48
CA LEU A 240 13.68 18.55 -10.39
C LEU A 240 12.66 17.71 -9.62
N VAL A 241 11.50 18.30 -9.28
CA VAL A 241 10.40 17.61 -8.61
C VAL A 241 9.79 16.54 -9.52
N SER A 242 9.63 16.81 -10.81
CA SER A 242 9.14 15.82 -11.78
C SER A 242 10.08 14.61 -11.87
N PHE A 243 11.39 14.85 -11.97
CA PHE A 243 12.38 13.78 -11.99
C PHE A 243 12.40 13.01 -10.66
N LEU A 244 12.35 13.70 -9.51
CA LEU A 244 12.29 13.05 -8.21
C LEU A 244 11.03 12.17 -8.07
N CYS A 245 9.87 12.62 -8.54
CA CYS A 245 8.65 11.81 -8.59
C CYS A 245 8.83 10.53 -9.42
N SER A 246 9.56 10.59 -10.54
CA SER A 246 9.84 9.40 -11.35
C SER A 246 10.69 8.38 -10.60
N VAL A 247 11.72 8.84 -9.87
CA VAL A 247 12.58 8.00 -9.03
C VAL A 247 11.79 7.39 -7.88
N ILE A 248 10.94 8.18 -7.21
CA ILE A 248 10.06 7.69 -6.14
C ILE A 248 9.08 6.64 -6.68
N SER A 249 8.48 6.88 -7.85
CA SER A 249 7.61 5.90 -8.52
C SER A 249 8.33 4.57 -8.73
N SER A 250 9.57 4.59 -9.23
CA SER A 250 10.37 3.38 -9.41
C SER A 250 10.67 2.64 -8.10
N GLU A 251 10.94 3.35 -7.00
CA GLU A 251 11.14 2.71 -5.69
C GLU A 251 9.85 2.06 -5.17
N MET A 252 8.72 2.77 -5.29
CA MET A 252 7.42 2.28 -4.83
C MET A 252 6.94 1.05 -5.59
N GLN A 253 7.28 0.92 -6.89
CA GLN A 253 6.94 -0.25 -7.71
C GLN A 253 7.54 -1.57 -7.19
N LYS A 254 8.58 -1.52 -6.36
CA LYS A 254 9.19 -2.73 -5.78
C LYS A 254 8.34 -3.37 -4.68
N ILE A 255 7.45 -2.59 -4.06
CA ILE A 255 6.58 -3.09 -2.99
C ILE A 255 5.39 -3.79 -3.66
N LYS A 256 5.24 -5.11 -3.44
CA LYS A 256 4.19 -5.96 -4.05
C LYS A 256 2.79 -5.34 -4.01
N PHE A 257 2.47 -4.64 -2.92
CA PHE A 257 1.22 -3.89 -2.76
C PHE A 257 0.89 -2.97 -3.95
N PHE A 258 1.85 -2.18 -4.43
CA PHE A 258 1.61 -1.25 -5.54
C PHE A 258 1.46 -1.95 -6.90
N GLN A 259 1.89 -3.21 -7.00
CA GLN A 259 1.68 -4.04 -8.20
C GLN A 259 0.28 -4.67 -8.21
N SER A 260 -0.28 -5.00 -7.04
CA SER A 260 -1.55 -5.73 -6.91
C SER A 260 -2.77 -4.84 -6.64
N THR A 261 -2.59 -3.60 -6.21
CA THR A 261 -3.72 -2.70 -5.93
C THR A 261 -4.53 -2.37 -7.20
N LYS A 262 -5.85 -2.22 -7.07
CA LYS A 262 -6.67 -1.67 -8.17
C LYS A 262 -6.40 -0.18 -8.39
N GLY A 263 -5.52 0.45 -7.60
CA GLY A 263 -5.28 1.89 -7.61
C GLY A 263 -6.38 2.68 -6.91
N VAL A 264 -7.16 2.02 -6.06
CA VAL A 264 -8.26 2.68 -5.35
C VAL A 264 -7.74 3.23 -4.03
N MET A 265 -8.01 4.52 -3.79
CA MET A 265 -7.41 5.29 -2.70
C MET A 265 -7.62 4.68 -1.31
N TYR A 266 -8.70 3.91 -1.13
CA TYR A 266 -9.03 3.30 0.15
C TYR A 266 -8.13 2.12 0.53
N GLU A 267 -7.44 1.49 -0.42
CA GLU A 267 -6.69 0.26 -0.14
C GLU A 267 -5.57 0.53 0.88
N TYR A 268 -4.87 1.66 0.79
CA TYR A 268 -3.85 2.04 1.77
C TYR A 268 -4.42 2.18 3.19
N PHE A 269 -5.55 2.87 3.30
CA PHE A 269 -6.23 3.09 4.57
C PHE A 269 -6.70 1.76 5.19
N ILE A 270 -7.28 0.87 4.38
CA ILE A 270 -7.68 -0.47 4.84
C ILE A 270 -6.45 -1.28 5.27
N ALA A 271 -5.33 -1.21 4.55
CA ALA A 271 -4.12 -1.95 4.94
C ALA A 271 -3.60 -1.53 6.33
N ASP A 272 -3.61 -0.23 6.65
CA ASP A 272 -3.17 0.24 7.97
C ASP A 272 -4.15 -0.09 9.10
N LEU A 273 -5.45 -0.11 8.78
CA LEU A 273 -6.48 -0.63 9.66
C LEU A 273 -6.25 -2.12 9.97
N LEU A 274 -5.94 -2.93 8.95
CA LEU A 274 -5.62 -4.35 9.10
C LEU A 274 -4.30 -4.59 9.86
N ASP A 275 -3.35 -3.66 9.77
CA ASP A 275 -2.10 -3.66 10.57
C ASP A 275 -2.31 -3.21 12.03
N GLY A 276 -3.48 -2.65 12.37
CA GLY A 276 -3.74 -2.08 13.71
C GLY A 276 -2.95 -0.80 14.01
N LYS A 277 -2.49 -0.09 12.97
CA LYS A 277 -1.71 1.15 13.09
C LYS A 277 -2.57 2.36 13.44
N ILE A 278 -3.86 2.33 13.07
CA ILE A 278 -4.82 3.39 13.35
C ILE A 278 -5.76 2.93 14.44
N LYS A 279 -5.81 3.65 15.56
CA LYS A 279 -6.66 3.33 16.71
C LYS A 279 -7.62 4.46 17.10
N GLU A 280 -7.39 5.66 16.59
CA GLU A 280 -8.20 6.85 16.85
C GLU A 280 -9.48 6.80 15.99
N GLU A 281 -10.64 6.78 16.63
CA GLU A 281 -11.95 6.67 15.95
C GLU A 281 -12.23 7.91 15.07
N ASP A 282 -11.92 9.12 15.57
CA ASP A 282 -12.08 10.37 14.81
C ASP A 282 -11.27 10.37 13.50
N LEU A 283 -10.01 9.91 13.55
CA LEU A 283 -9.15 9.82 12.36
C LEU A 283 -9.71 8.82 11.34
N ILE A 284 -10.26 7.70 11.81
CA ILE A 284 -10.90 6.69 10.95
C ILE A 284 -12.14 7.27 10.26
N GLU A 285 -13.03 7.92 11.00
CA GLU A 285 -14.25 8.55 10.45
C GLU A 285 -13.92 9.60 9.39
N GLU A 286 -12.87 10.39 9.61
CA GLU A 286 -12.40 11.39 8.66
C GLU A 286 -11.90 10.80 7.35
N ARG A 287 -11.15 9.69 7.43
CA ARG A 287 -10.66 8.98 6.26
C ARG A 287 -11.79 8.32 5.49
N ILE A 288 -12.75 7.70 6.18
CA ILE A 288 -13.94 7.11 5.57
C ILE A 288 -14.70 8.16 4.76
N LYS A 289 -14.92 9.35 5.33
CA LYS A 289 -15.66 10.43 4.69
C LYS A 289 -14.94 10.98 3.46
N TYR A 290 -13.62 11.15 3.55
CA TYR A 290 -12.81 11.60 2.40
C TYR A 290 -12.76 10.58 1.27
N LEU A 291 -12.62 9.30 1.61
CA LEU A 291 -12.49 8.20 0.66
C LEU A 291 -13.84 7.73 0.09
N ASP A 292 -14.94 8.40 0.44
CA ASP A 292 -16.32 8.04 0.08
C ASP A 292 -16.63 6.56 0.36
N LEU A 293 -16.20 6.11 1.55
CA LEU A 293 -16.45 4.76 2.02
C LEU A 293 -17.77 4.70 2.78
N ASN A 294 -18.68 3.87 2.28
CA ASN A 294 -20.02 3.72 2.86
C ASN A 294 -20.12 2.38 3.60
N PHE A 295 -19.55 2.34 4.81
CA PHE A 295 -19.71 1.22 5.72
C PHE A 295 -21.03 1.35 6.51
N LYS A 296 -21.73 0.23 6.65
CA LYS A 296 -22.95 0.08 7.45
C LYS A 296 -22.54 -0.34 8.86
N GLU A 297 -23.50 -0.37 9.76
CA GLU A 297 -23.30 -0.67 11.18
C GLU A 297 -22.63 -2.03 11.43
N ASN A 298 -22.91 -3.04 10.59
CA ASN A 298 -22.43 -4.41 10.83
C ASN A 298 -21.33 -4.77 9.84
N LEU A 299 -20.19 -5.19 10.37
CA LEU A 299 -18.98 -5.49 9.63
C LEU A 299 -18.52 -6.93 9.86
N TYR A 300 -17.87 -7.49 8.84
CA TYR A 300 -17.12 -8.75 8.90
C TYR A 300 -15.86 -8.63 8.07
N VAL A 301 -14.86 -9.44 8.40
CA VAL A 301 -13.67 -9.64 7.57
C VAL A 301 -13.73 -11.05 6.98
N LEU A 302 -13.71 -11.12 5.65
CA LEU A 302 -13.49 -12.35 4.89
C LEU A 302 -12.05 -12.31 4.36
N SER A 303 -11.30 -13.38 4.57
CA SER A 303 -9.95 -13.54 4.03
C SER A 303 -9.90 -14.78 3.16
N VAL A 304 -9.32 -14.67 1.97
CA VAL A 304 -9.17 -15.77 1.01
C VAL A 304 -7.69 -15.91 0.67
N ALA A 305 -7.12 -17.10 0.89
CA ALA A 305 -5.70 -17.37 0.66
C ALA A 305 -5.38 -17.39 -0.86
N ILE A 306 -4.26 -16.77 -1.22
CA ILE A 306 -3.77 -16.68 -2.62
C ILE A 306 -2.67 -17.73 -2.90
N ASP A 307 -2.03 -18.30 -1.88
CA ASP A 307 -0.81 -19.12 -2.05
C ASP A 307 -0.97 -20.40 -2.90
N ASN A 308 -2.17 -20.98 -2.94
CA ASN A 308 -2.46 -22.20 -3.71
C ASN A 308 -3.05 -21.90 -5.09
N PHE A 309 -2.88 -20.66 -5.57
CA PHE A 309 -3.57 -20.18 -6.74
C PHE A 309 -2.77 -20.39 -8.01
N ASP A 310 -3.33 -21.16 -8.94
CA ASP A 310 -2.77 -21.40 -10.25
C ASP A 310 -3.07 -20.19 -11.16
N ASN A 311 -2.15 -19.22 -11.14
CA ASN A 311 -2.32 -17.90 -11.76
C ASN A 311 -2.52 -17.96 -13.29
N GLU A 312 -2.32 -19.13 -13.90
CA GLU A 312 -2.53 -19.39 -15.33
C GLU A 312 -4.02 -19.54 -15.71
N ASN A 313 -4.89 -20.01 -14.81
CA ASN A 313 -6.27 -20.37 -15.16
C ASN A 313 -7.34 -19.34 -14.79
N SER A 314 -7.05 -18.43 -13.85
CA SER A 314 -7.95 -17.33 -13.49
C SER A 314 -7.12 -16.23 -12.86
N PRO A 315 -7.11 -14.98 -13.34
CA PRO A 315 -6.43 -13.89 -12.65
C PRO A 315 -7.04 -13.57 -11.28
N ILE A 316 -6.21 -13.28 -10.27
CA ILE A 316 -6.64 -12.87 -8.91
C ILE A 316 -7.67 -11.72 -8.96
N SER A 317 -7.52 -10.80 -9.92
CA SER A 317 -8.45 -9.69 -10.12
C SER A 317 -9.88 -10.16 -10.43
N GLN A 318 -10.05 -11.23 -11.21
CA GLN A 318 -11.38 -11.76 -11.54
C GLN A 318 -12.07 -12.37 -10.33
N ILE A 319 -11.33 -13.08 -9.47
CA ILE A 319 -11.87 -13.62 -8.21
C ILE A 319 -12.29 -12.48 -7.30
N ARG A 320 -11.43 -11.47 -7.15
CA ARG A 320 -11.72 -10.29 -6.36
C ARG A 320 -13.00 -9.60 -6.86
N ASP A 321 -13.14 -9.39 -8.17
CA ASP A 321 -14.35 -8.81 -8.78
C ASP A 321 -15.59 -9.67 -8.53
N TYR A 322 -15.48 -10.99 -8.68
CA TYR A 322 -16.58 -11.92 -8.44
C TYR A 322 -17.05 -11.90 -6.98
N LEU A 323 -16.10 -11.89 -6.03
CA LEU A 323 -16.42 -11.80 -4.60
C LEU A 323 -17.05 -10.46 -4.24
N GLU A 324 -16.60 -9.34 -4.82
CA GLU A 324 -17.24 -8.03 -4.64
C GLU A 324 -18.67 -8.00 -5.19
N ASN A 325 -18.94 -8.73 -6.27
CA ASN A 325 -20.29 -8.87 -6.82
C ASN A 325 -21.22 -9.69 -5.91
N ILE A 326 -20.73 -10.80 -5.33
CA ILE A 326 -21.51 -11.57 -4.34
C ILE A 326 -21.76 -10.71 -3.10
N LEU A 327 -20.72 -10.07 -2.59
CA LEU A 327 -20.71 -9.29 -1.36
C LEU A 327 -20.96 -7.82 -1.65
N SER A 328 -22.12 -7.54 -2.24
CA SER A 328 -22.48 -6.19 -2.69
C SER A 328 -22.32 -5.14 -1.60
N GLY A 329 -21.55 -4.09 -1.91
CA GLY A 329 -21.22 -3.01 -0.99
C GLY A 329 -19.94 -3.23 -0.17
N GLY A 330 -19.37 -4.44 -0.20
CA GLY A 330 -18.07 -4.73 0.42
C GLY A 330 -16.92 -3.92 -0.17
N ARG A 331 -15.79 -3.89 0.54
CA ARG A 331 -14.53 -3.30 0.05
C ARG A 331 -13.44 -4.35 0.14
N SER A 332 -12.87 -4.70 -1.00
CA SER A 332 -11.81 -5.70 -1.07
C SER A 332 -10.43 -5.06 -1.26
N ILE A 333 -9.39 -5.76 -0.82
CA ILE A 333 -7.99 -5.39 -0.96
C ILE A 333 -7.16 -6.66 -1.14
N ILE A 334 -6.06 -6.58 -1.88
CA ILE A 334 -5.01 -7.60 -1.84
C ILE A 334 -4.01 -7.16 -0.78
N TYR A 335 -3.92 -7.93 0.30
CA TYR A 335 -3.12 -7.58 1.46
C TYR A 335 -2.34 -8.80 1.94
N LYS A 336 -1.01 -8.70 1.88
CA LYS A 336 -0.09 -9.84 2.02
C LYS A 336 -0.48 -10.93 1.00
N ASP A 337 -0.65 -12.15 1.45
CA ASP A 337 -0.99 -13.30 0.61
C ASP A 337 -2.49 -13.62 0.60
N TYR A 338 -3.33 -12.61 0.87
CA TYR A 338 -4.78 -12.76 0.99
C TYR A 338 -5.55 -11.73 0.17
N ILE A 339 -6.68 -12.17 -0.40
CA ILE A 339 -7.78 -11.26 -0.75
C ILE A 339 -8.56 -11.03 0.54
N VAL A 340 -8.59 -9.80 1.03
CA VAL A 340 -9.34 -9.42 2.22
C VAL A 340 -10.54 -8.59 1.81
N ILE A 341 -11.72 -8.93 2.30
CA ILE A 341 -12.98 -8.23 2.01
C ILE A 341 -13.61 -7.79 3.32
N ILE A 342 -13.80 -6.49 3.46
CA ILE A 342 -14.65 -5.92 4.51
C ILE A 342 -16.08 -6.01 4.01
N ILE A 343 -16.84 -6.94 4.59
CA ILE A 343 -18.26 -7.10 4.32
C ILE A 343 -19.02 -6.11 5.20
N THR A 344 -20.03 -5.47 4.64
CA THR A 344 -20.85 -4.45 5.31
C THR A 344 -22.33 -4.75 5.15
N SER A 345 -23.10 -4.72 6.24
CA SER A 345 -24.50 -5.11 6.27
C SER A 345 -25.33 -4.26 7.25
N ASN A 346 -26.62 -4.13 6.96
CA ASN A 346 -27.60 -3.59 7.93
C ASN A 346 -28.11 -4.67 8.89
N LYS A 347 -27.72 -5.94 8.66
CA LYS A 347 -28.08 -7.09 9.50
C LYS A 347 -26.85 -7.59 10.26
N THR A 348 -27.08 -8.12 11.44
CA THR A 348 -26.08 -8.77 12.30
C THR A 348 -25.68 -10.17 11.82
N THR A 349 -26.12 -10.59 10.64
CA THR A 349 -25.73 -11.84 9.99
C THR A 349 -25.46 -11.62 8.51
N VAL A 350 -24.47 -12.35 7.98
CA VAL A 350 -24.33 -12.53 6.53
C VAL A 350 -25.50 -13.40 6.06
N SER A 351 -26.10 -13.06 4.93
CA SER A 351 -27.23 -13.81 4.36
C SER A 351 -26.85 -15.28 4.14
N GLU A 352 -27.70 -16.22 4.54
CA GLU A 352 -27.48 -17.65 4.27
C GLU A 352 -27.30 -17.93 2.79
N LYS A 353 -28.02 -17.21 1.92
CA LYS A 353 -27.87 -17.32 0.48
C LYS A 353 -26.44 -16.99 0.05
N ASP A 354 -25.87 -15.91 0.57
CA ASP A 354 -24.52 -15.46 0.22
C ASP A 354 -23.48 -16.43 0.78
N LEU A 355 -23.66 -16.93 2.01
CA LEU A 355 -22.81 -17.95 2.60
C LEU A 355 -22.77 -19.24 1.76
N ARG A 356 -23.93 -19.72 1.28
CA ARG A 356 -24.00 -20.92 0.41
C ARG A 356 -23.33 -20.70 -0.95
N VAL A 357 -23.50 -19.51 -1.54
CA VAL A 357 -22.83 -19.14 -2.79
C VAL A 357 -21.32 -19.09 -2.60
N LEU A 358 -20.84 -18.47 -1.52
CA LEU A 358 -19.42 -18.42 -1.16
C LEU A 358 -18.84 -19.83 -0.95
N GLU A 359 -19.52 -20.67 -0.17
CA GLU A 359 -19.08 -22.06 0.08
C GLU A 359 -18.92 -22.85 -1.22
N THR A 360 -19.92 -22.76 -2.11
CA THR A 360 -19.89 -23.40 -3.43
C THR A 360 -18.75 -22.85 -4.29
N PHE A 361 -18.57 -21.53 -4.30
CA PHE A 361 -17.53 -20.85 -5.07
C PHE A 361 -16.13 -21.27 -4.60
N PHE A 362 -15.87 -21.23 -3.28
CA PHE A 362 -14.57 -21.60 -2.74
C PHE A 362 -14.26 -23.08 -2.96
N HIS A 363 -15.26 -23.96 -2.83
CA HIS A 363 -15.10 -25.38 -3.13
C HIS A 363 -14.72 -25.63 -4.60
N ASN A 364 -15.48 -25.07 -5.54
CA ASN A 364 -15.27 -25.29 -6.98
C ASN A 364 -13.93 -24.73 -7.48
N ASN A 365 -13.46 -23.64 -6.88
CA ASN A 365 -12.20 -23.00 -7.24
C ASN A 365 -11.01 -23.44 -6.38
N LYS A 366 -11.19 -24.44 -5.49
CA LYS A 366 -10.16 -24.95 -4.57
C LYS A 366 -9.51 -23.85 -3.72
N LEU A 367 -10.29 -22.84 -3.34
CA LEU A 367 -9.84 -21.72 -2.52
C LEU A 367 -10.05 -22.04 -1.04
N CYS A 368 -9.19 -21.50 -0.19
CA CYS A 368 -9.37 -21.55 1.26
C CYS A 368 -9.76 -20.15 1.75
N ALA A 369 -10.87 -20.06 2.48
CA ALA A 369 -11.39 -18.80 2.99
C ALA A 369 -11.84 -18.89 4.44
N GLY A 370 -11.67 -17.79 5.17
CA GLY A 370 -12.08 -17.65 6.56
C GLY A 370 -12.92 -16.40 6.79
N LEU A 371 -13.98 -16.53 7.57
CA LEU A 371 -14.87 -15.44 7.94
C LEU A 371 -14.76 -15.14 9.44
N SER A 372 -14.56 -13.87 9.78
CA SER A 372 -14.55 -13.39 11.16
C SER A 372 -15.93 -13.43 11.81
N ARG A 373 -16.00 -13.14 13.11
CA ARG A 373 -17.26 -12.72 13.73
C ARG A 373 -17.69 -11.34 13.27
N HIS A 374 -18.95 -11.03 13.56
CA HIS A 374 -19.53 -9.70 13.48
C HIS A 374 -18.80 -8.70 14.38
N PHE A 375 -18.67 -7.47 13.90
CA PHE A 375 -18.22 -6.31 14.67
C PHE A 375 -18.81 -5.01 14.12
N THR A 376 -18.72 -3.92 14.88
CA THR A 376 -19.35 -2.63 14.53
C THR A 376 -18.36 -1.47 14.37
N LYS A 377 -17.18 -1.56 15.00
CA LYS A 377 -16.18 -0.49 14.98
C LYS A 377 -14.97 -0.87 14.12
N LEU A 378 -14.59 -0.01 13.18
CA LEU A 378 -13.39 -0.23 12.35
C LEU A 378 -12.09 -0.19 13.15
N THR A 379 -12.06 0.39 14.34
CA THR A 379 -10.91 0.29 15.27
C THR A 379 -10.59 -1.16 15.66
N ASP A 380 -11.58 -2.06 15.63
CA ASP A 380 -11.39 -3.47 15.98
C ASP A 380 -11.00 -4.35 14.78
N ILE A 381 -10.96 -3.81 13.56
CA ILE A 381 -10.80 -4.61 12.34
C ILE A 381 -9.54 -5.49 12.34
N HIS A 382 -8.44 -5.03 12.92
CA HIS A 382 -7.22 -5.83 13.09
C HIS A 382 -7.48 -7.15 13.82
N LYS A 383 -8.27 -7.11 14.91
CA LYS A 383 -8.66 -8.29 15.68
C LYS A 383 -9.52 -9.24 14.85
N TYR A 384 -10.49 -8.70 14.11
CA TYR A 384 -11.41 -9.52 13.30
C TYR A 384 -10.75 -10.07 12.03
N PHE A 385 -9.76 -9.37 11.48
CA PHE A 385 -8.86 -9.92 10.48
C PHE A 385 -8.03 -11.09 11.03
N SER A 386 -7.51 -10.99 12.26
CA SER A 386 -6.85 -12.14 12.89
C SER A 386 -7.81 -13.33 13.05
N GLN A 387 -9.09 -13.10 13.34
CA GLN A 387 -10.09 -14.16 13.45
C GLN A 387 -10.33 -14.88 12.11
N SER A 388 -10.44 -14.14 11.00
CA SER A 388 -10.62 -14.75 9.66
C SER A 388 -9.40 -15.60 9.27
N LEU A 389 -8.19 -15.17 9.61
CA LEU A 389 -6.99 -15.99 9.41
C LEU A 389 -6.97 -17.23 10.31
N LYS A 390 -7.32 -17.08 11.60
CA LYS A 390 -7.37 -18.20 12.56
C LYS A 390 -8.39 -19.27 12.19
N SER A 391 -9.55 -18.87 11.67
CA SER A 391 -10.55 -19.85 11.23
C SER A 391 -10.04 -20.71 10.07
N MET A 392 -9.29 -20.13 9.12
CA MET A 392 -8.63 -20.90 8.07
C MET A 392 -7.55 -21.82 8.61
N GLU A 393 -6.68 -21.31 9.48
CA GLU A 393 -5.57 -22.06 10.06
C GLU A 393 -6.08 -23.30 10.83
N LEU A 394 -7.03 -23.10 11.73
CA LEU A 394 -7.59 -24.16 12.57
C LEU A 394 -8.52 -25.08 11.76
N GLY A 395 -9.35 -24.49 10.90
CA GLY A 395 -10.28 -25.22 10.05
C GLY A 395 -9.59 -26.18 9.10
N SER A 396 -8.51 -25.74 8.46
CA SER A 396 -7.75 -26.56 7.52
C SER A 396 -7.01 -27.72 8.21
N ARG A 397 -6.64 -27.57 9.49
CA ARG A 397 -6.04 -28.66 10.31
C ARG A 397 -7.08 -29.70 10.72
N ILE A 398 -8.23 -29.23 11.25
CA ILE A 398 -9.26 -30.10 11.84
C ILE A 398 -10.13 -30.74 10.75
N HIS A 399 -10.56 -29.95 9.77
CA HIS A 399 -11.54 -30.31 8.74
C HIS A 399 -10.99 -30.13 7.31
N LYS A 400 -10.03 -30.99 6.92
CA LYS A 400 -9.32 -30.96 5.61
C LYS A 400 -10.19 -30.95 4.33
N LYS A 401 -11.49 -31.27 4.42
CA LYS A 401 -12.39 -31.37 3.26
C LYS A 401 -13.22 -30.10 3.00
N ILE A 402 -13.13 -29.11 3.88
CA ILE A 402 -13.89 -27.87 3.80
C ILE A 402 -12.98 -26.76 3.27
N SER A 403 -13.54 -25.85 2.50
CA SER A 403 -12.85 -24.71 1.88
C SER A 403 -13.21 -23.37 2.52
N PHE A 404 -14.27 -23.31 3.33
CA PHE A 404 -14.79 -22.09 3.93
C PHE A 404 -15.02 -22.26 5.44
N PHE A 405 -14.40 -21.40 6.24
CA PHE A 405 -14.31 -21.56 7.68
C PHE A 405 -14.82 -20.34 8.45
N GLN A 406 -15.94 -20.47 9.16
CA GLN A 406 -16.48 -19.40 10.00
C GLN A 406 -15.86 -19.45 11.39
N TYR A 407 -15.33 -18.33 11.89
CA TYR A 407 -14.63 -18.28 13.18
C TYR A 407 -15.51 -18.73 14.37
N ASN A 408 -16.83 -18.60 14.28
CA ASN A 408 -17.75 -19.12 15.30
C ASN A 408 -17.55 -20.62 15.58
N ASP A 409 -17.28 -21.40 14.54
CA ASP A 409 -17.07 -22.85 14.65
C ASP A 409 -15.70 -23.20 15.23
N TYR A 410 -14.75 -22.26 15.18
CA TYR A 410 -13.35 -22.47 15.55
C TYR A 410 -12.86 -21.74 16.79
N ALA A 411 -13.66 -20.82 17.35
CA ALA A 411 -13.25 -19.99 18.48
C ALA A 411 -12.82 -20.80 19.71
N ILE A 412 -13.45 -21.96 19.96
CA ILE A 412 -13.06 -22.83 21.07
C ILE A 412 -11.67 -23.45 20.83
N TYR A 413 -11.35 -23.83 19.60
CA TYR A 413 -10.03 -24.38 19.27
C TYR A 413 -8.97 -23.29 19.29
N ASP A 414 -9.29 -22.04 18.91
CA ASP A 414 -8.36 -20.92 19.03
C ASP A 414 -8.00 -20.65 20.50
N MET A 415 -9.01 -20.70 21.39
CA MET A 415 -8.79 -20.63 22.83
C MET A 415 -7.89 -21.79 23.33
N MET A 416 -8.14 -23.01 22.88
CA MET A 416 -7.29 -24.17 23.23
C MET A 416 -5.88 -24.07 22.66
N ASN A 417 -5.70 -23.35 21.54
CA ASN A 417 -4.43 -23.28 20.82
C ASN A 417 -3.32 -22.59 21.63
N VAL A 418 -3.67 -21.84 22.68
CA VAL A 418 -2.74 -21.20 23.62
C VAL A 418 -2.04 -22.22 24.53
N TYR A 419 -2.62 -23.42 24.72
CA TYR A 419 -2.11 -24.46 25.59
C TYR A 419 -1.34 -25.55 24.82
N SER A 420 -0.37 -26.20 25.47
CA SER A 420 0.25 -27.42 24.94
C SER A 420 -0.74 -28.58 24.92
N SER A 421 -0.47 -29.59 24.08
CA SER A 421 -1.34 -30.76 23.99
C SER A 421 -1.43 -31.52 25.30
N GLU A 422 -0.34 -31.58 26.08
CA GLU A 422 -0.29 -32.18 27.41
C GLU A 422 -1.14 -31.40 28.42
N ALA A 423 -1.00 -30.07 28.47
CA ALA A 423 -1.77 -29.24 29.39
C ALA A 423 -3.28 -29.29 29.10
N LEU A 424 -3.68 -29.46 27.84
CA LEU A 424 -5.09 -29.62 27.49
C LEU A 424 -5.71 -30.91 28.05
N LYS A 425 -4.92 -31.97 28.24
CA LYS A 425 -5.42 -33.25 28.77
C LYS A 425 -5.87 -33.12 30.23
N ASP A 426 -5.33 -32.16 30.98
CA ASP A 426 -5.74 -31.88 32.36
C ASP A 426 -7.18 -31.34 32.45
N PHE A 427 -7.71 -30.81 31.34
CA PHE A 427 -9.10 -30.34 31.25
C PHE A 427 -10.09 -31.45 30.88
N TYR A 428 -9.64 -32.69 30.63
CA TYR A 428 -10.56 -33.80 30.44
C TYR A 428 -11.39 -34.04 31.70
N ASN A 429 -12.67 -34.36 31.52
CA ASN A 429 -13.47 -34.85 32.62
C ASN A 429 -12.96 -36.24 33.06
N PRO A 430 -12.73 -36.48 34.37
CA PRO A 430 -12.23 -37.77 34.84
C PRO A 430 -13.11 -38.96 34.42
N SER A 431 -14.44 -38.80 34.42
CA SER A 431 -15.35 -39.87 33.98
C SER A 431 -15.24 -40.16 32.48
N PHE A 432 -14.93 -39.14 31.67
CA PHE A 432 -14.67 -39.31 30.24
C PHE A 432 -13.38 -40.09 29.99
N LEU A 433 -12.34 -39.85 30.80
CA LEU A 433 -11.10 -40.64 30.77
C LEU A 433 -11.37 -42.10 31.12
N THR A 434 -12.16 -42.38 32.16
CA THR A 434 -12.59 -43.74 32.53
C THR A 434 -13.24 -44.46 31.34
N LEU A 435 -14.07 -43.76 30.56
CA LEU A 435 -14.71 -44.34 29.38
C LEU A 435 -13.71 -44.64 28.25
N ILE A 436 -12.73 -43.75 28.02
CA ILE A 436 -11.65 -43.99 27.04
C ILE A 436 -10.82 -45.21 27.43
N GLU A 437 -10.46 -45.33 28.71
CA GLU A 437 -9.70 -46.48 29.22
C GLU A 437 -10.49 -47.78 29.10
N TYR A 438 -11.80 -47.73 29.38
CA TYR A 438 -12.69 -48.87 29.20
C TYR A 438 -12.76 -49.32 27.73
N ASP A 439 -12.95 -48.39 26.79
CA ASP A 439 -12.97 -48.69 25.36
C ASP A 439 -11.67 -49.35 24.91
N LYS A 440 -10.50 -48.86 25.36
CA LYS A 440 -9.20 -49.46 25.07
C LYS A 440 -9.05 -50.88 25.65
N LYS A 441 -9.51 -51.10 26.89
CA LYS A 441 -9.36 -52.38 27.59
C LYS A 441 -10.31 -53.46 27.07
N HIS A 442 -11.52 -53.08 26.68
CA HIS A 442 -12.59 -54.00 26.30
C HIS A 442 -12.89 -54.02 24.80
N ASN A 443 -12.14 -53.25 24.00
CA ASN A 443 -12.33 -53.09 22.55
C ASN A 443 -13.78 -52.72 22.19
N THR A 444 -14.35 -51.78 22.95
CA THR A 444 -15.70 -51.23 22.75
C THR A 444 -15.63 -49.87 22.05
N ASN A 445 -16.80 -49.39 21.58
CA ASN A 445 -16.95 -48.08 20.92
C ASN A 445 -17.94 -47.18 21.68
N TYR A 446 -17.84 -47.15 23.01
CA TYR A 446 -18.74 -46.39 23.86
C TYR A 446 -18.46 -44.89 23.85
N VAL A 447 -17.21 -44.46 23.69
CA VAL A 447 -16.85 -43.05 23.49
C VAL A 447 -17.51 -42.50 22.21
N GLN A 448 -17.44 -43.25 21.11
CA GLN A 448 -18.12 -42.88 19.86
C GLN A 448 -19.66 -42.89 20.03
N THR A 449 -20.20 -43.87 20.74
CA THR A 449 -21.63 -43.94 21.03
C THR A 449 -22.09 -42.73 21.84
N LEU A 450 -21.33 -42.34 22.87
CA LEU A 450 -21.60 -41.17 23.70
C LEU A 450 -21.53 -39.87 22.89
N TYR A 451 -20.51 -39.72 22.03
CA TYR A 451 -20.38 -38.58 21.14
C TYR A 451 -21.62 -38.41 20.26
N ILE A 452 -21.99 -39.46 19.50
CA ILE A 452 -23.15 -39.41 18.60
C ILE A 452 -24.43 -39.16 19.38
N TYR A 453 -24.58 -39.77 20.56
CA TYR A 453 -25.76 -39.57 21.40
C TYR A 453 -25.91 -38.12 21.87
N ILE A 454 -24.83 -37.50 22.36
CA ILE A 454 -24.86 -36.11 22.82
C ILE A 454 -25.02 -35.14 21.64
N SER A 455 -24.33 -35.39 20.52
CA SER A 455 -24.41 -34.54 19.31
C SER A 455 -25.78 -34.54 18.62
N ASN A 456 -26.63 -35.53 18.90
CA ASN A 456 -28.01 -35.60 18.40
C ASN A 456 -29.03 -35.22 19.48
N ASP A 457 -28.68 -34.32 20.39
CA ASP A 457 -29.55 -33.85 21.48
C ASP A 457 -30.16 -34.99 22.31
N LYS A 458 -29.40 -36.08 22.51
CA LYS A 458 -29.84 -37.29 23.22
C LYS A 458 -31.04 -37.99 22.55
N ASN A 459 -31.28 -37.73 21.27
CA ASN A 459 -32.30 -38.40 20.48
C ASN A 459 -31.86 -39.84 20.15
N LYS A 460 -32.50 -40.79 20.82
CA LYS A 460 -32.19 -42.22 20.70
C LYS A 460 -32.46 -42.80 19.31
N VAL A 461 -33.42 -42.27 18.57
CA VAL A 461 -33.75 -42.76 17.23
C VAL A 461 -32.66 -42.31 16.27
N ALA A 462 -32.44 -41.00 16.17
CA ALA A 462 -31.42 -40.43 15.30
C ALA A 462 -30.01 -40.98 15.59
N SER A 463 -29.67 -41.17 16.87
CA SER A 463 -28.38 -41.72 17.27
C SER A 463 -28.21 -43.20 16.88
N ALA A 464 -29.27 -44.00 17.01
CA ALA A 464 -29.24 -45.42 16.66
C ALA A 464 -29.07 -45.60 15.14
N ASP A 465 -29.77 -44.76 14.37
CA ASP A 465 -29.66 -44.74 12.91
C ASP A 465 -28.25 -44.36 12.44
N LEU A 466 -27.64 -43.31 13.03
CA LEU A 466 -26.26 -42.88 12.72
C LEU A 466 -25.19 -43.90 13.14
N LEU A 467 -25.44 -44.66 14.21
CA LEU A 467 -24.56 -45.74 14.66
C LEU A 467 -24.80 -47.05 13.90
N HIS A 468 -25.82 -47.12 13.04
CA HIS A 468 -26.29 -48.34 12.38
C HIS A 468 -26.56 -49.50 13.36
N ILE A 469 -27.21 -49.19 14.49
CA ILE A 469 -27.59 -50.18 15.51
C ILE A 469 -29.08 -50.10 15.83
N HIS A 470 -29.64 -51.17 16.39
CA HIS A 470 -31.01 -51.14 16.88
C HIS A 470 -31.16 -50.26 18.14
N ARG A 471 -32.31 -49.62 18.33
CA ARG A 471 -32.62 -48.76 19.48
C ARG A 471 -32.40 -49.45 20.84
N ASN A 472 -32.69 -50.74 20.93
CA ASN A 472 -32.46 -51.52 22.15
C ASN A 472 -30.97 -51.64 22.48
N THR A 473 -30.13 -51.84 21.46
CA THR A 473 -28.67 -51.86 21.62
C THR A 473 -28.17 -50.50 22.07
N LEU A 474 -28.69 -49.40 21.50
CA LEU A 474 -28.33 -48.07 21.97
C LEU A 474 -28.71 -47.86 23.45
N ASN A 475 -29.93 -48.22 23.86
CA ASN A 475 -30.35 -48.12 25.26
C ASN A 475 -29.40 -48.86 26.20
N TYR A 476 -29.01 -50.08 25.83
CA TYR A 476 -28.02 -50.86 26.58
C TYR A 476 -26.67 -50.13 26.66
N ARG A 477 -26.15 -49.63 25.52
CA ARG A 477 -24.88 -48.90 25.50
C ARG A 477 -24.91 -47.65 26.37
N ILE A 478 -25.98 -46.86 26.32
CA ILE A 478 -26.12 -45.66 27.16
C ILE A 478 -26.22 -46.02 28.65
N ALA A 479 -26.96 -47.08 29.00
CA ALA A 479 -27.00 -47.57 30.38
C ALA A 479 -25.62 -48.02 30.87
N LYS A 480 -24.88 -48.75 30.02
CA LYS A 480 -23.51 -49.18 30.33
C LYS A 480 -22.54 -48.01 30.43
N ILE A 481 -22.66 -46.98 29.58
CA ILE A 481 -21.87 -45.76 29.66
C ILE A 481 -22.10 -45.05 31.00
N ASN A 482 -23.35 -44.87 31.43
CA ASN A 482 -23.66 -44.28 32.74
C ASN A 482 -23.07 -45.08 33.91
N GLU A 483 -23.13 -46.41 33.82
CA GLU A 483 -22.53 -47.31 34.83
C GLU A 483 -21.01 -47.19 34.89
N ILE A 484 -20.32 -47.20 33.74
CA ILE A 484 -18.86 -47.11 33.65
C ILE A 484 -18.36 -45.75 34.15
N MET A 485 -19.01 -44.68 33.70
CA MET A 485 -18.65 -43.32 34.06
C MET A 485 -19.08 -42.95 35.47
N GLN A 486 -20.06 -43.69 36.04
CA GLN A 486 -20.73 -43.37 37.31
C GLN A 486 -21.33 -41.96 37.32
N VAL A 487 -22.00 -41.59 36.22
CA VAL A 487 -22.54 -40.25 36.03
C VAL A 487 -24.00 -40.23 35.63
N ASP A 488 -24.65 -39.09 35.90
CA ASP A 488 -25.93 -38.72 35.32
C ASP A 488 -25.73 -37.80 34.10
N LEU A 489 -25.93 -38.35 32.91
CA LEU A 489 -25.91 -37.59 31.64
C LEU A 489 -27.07 -36.58 31.52
N ASN A 490 -27.88 -36.33 32.54
CA ASN A 490 -28.80 -35.19 32.58
C ASN A 490 -28.21 -33.95 33.26
N ASN A 491 -27.08 -34.10 33.97
CA ASN A 491 -26.37 -32.98 34.56
C ASN A 491 -25.74 -32.10 33.46
N ARG A 492 -26.16 -30.83 33.39
CA ARG A 492 -25.74 -29.88 32.36
C ARG A 492 -24.26 -29.52 32.43
N ASP A 493 -23.73 -29.31 33.63
CA ASP A 493 -22.32 -28.93 33.84
C ASP A 493 -21.39 -30.08 33.49
N LEU A 494 -21.79 -31.31 33.87
CA LEU A 494 -21.09 -32.51 33.43
C LEU A 494 -21.14 -32.66 31.90
N LEU A 495 -22.30 -32.46 31.27
CA LEU A 495 -22.41 -32.56 29.81
C LEU A 495 -21.51 -31.54 29.11
N PHE A 496 -21.44 -30.32 29.63
CA PHE A 496 -20.53 -29.31 29.13
C PHE A 496 -19.08 -29.77 29.24
N HIS A 497 -18.67 -30.32 30.39
CA HIS A 497 -17.30 -30.79 30.59
C HIS A 497 -16.96 -32.01 29.70
N ILE A 498 -17.91 -32.92 29.49
CA ILE A 498 -17.78 -34.03 28.53
C ILE A 498 -17.67 -33.49 27.10
N ASN A 499 -18.50 -32.52 26.70
CA ASN A 499 -18.41 -31.89 25.38
C ASN A 499 -17.08 -31.17 25.16
N LEU A 500 -16.58 -30.46 26.18
CA LEU A 500 -15.24 -29.87 26.15
C LEU A 500 -14.18 -30.96 25.98
N SER A 501 -14.31 -32.09 26.67
CA SER A 501 -13.40 -33.22 26.55
C SER A 501 -13.39 -33.80 25.13
N PHE A 502 -14.55 -33.93 24.48
CA PHE A 502 -14.62 -34.32 23.07
C PHE A 502 -13.91 -33.32 22.16
N LYS A 503 -14.09 -32.02 22.37
CA LYS A 503 -13.42 -30.96 21.59
C LYS A 503 -11.90 -30.97 21.78
N ILE A 504 -11.42 -31.17 23.01
CA ILE A 504 -9.99 -31.33 23.29
C ILE A 504 -9.44 -32.57 22.58
N LEU A 505 -10.12 -33.71 22.67
CA LEU A 505 -9.71 -34.96 22.03
C LEU A 505 -9.59 -34.79 20.51
N GLU A 506 -10.60 -34.16 19.89
CA GLU A 506 -10.58 -33.85 18.46
C GLU A 506 -9.39 -32.94 18.08
N PHE A 507 -9.15 -31.89 18.86
CA PHE A 507 -8.07 -30.94 18.60
C PHE A 507 -6.68 -31.56 18.75
N VAL A 508 -6.44 -32.29 19.85
CA VAL A 508 -5.15 -32.93 20.14
C VAL A 508 -4.82 -34.00 19.11
N ASN A 509 -5.80 -34.77 18.63
CA ASN A 509 -5.59 -35.80 17.61
C ASN A 509 -5.32 -35.25 16.20
N LYS A 510 -5.58 -33.95 15.97
CA LYS A 510 -5.42 -33.26 14.67
C LYS A 510 -4.28 -32.25 14.67
N ARG A 511 -3.55 -32.13 15.77
CA ARG A 511 -2.37 -31.28 15.91
C ARG A 511 -1.15 -31.85 15.19
#